data_AF-A0A4R1JRW0-F1
#
_entry.id   AF-A0A4R1JRW0-F1
#
_cell.length_a   1.000
_cell.length_b   1.000
_cell.length_c   1.000
_cell.angle_alpha   90.00
_cell.angle_beta   90.00
_cell.angle_gamma   90.00
#
_symmetry.space_group_name_H-M   'P 1'
#
loop_
_entity.id
_entity.type
_entity.pdbx_description
1 polymer ?
#
loop_
_entity_poly.entity_id
_entity_poly.type
_entity_poly.pdbx_seq_one_letter_code
_entity_poly.pdbx_strand_id
1 'polypeptide(L)'
;MKTRNLFLALLIFCSGLIDAQDVKADYQKLVKSFIDNVKSDNKEVIADMILYPLEREYPIPDITDKADFVKRYDELFDSTLKNEISSSNPEKDWSDMGLRGIMLNHGSIWMDVDGRLTAVNYQSKFEIDLKNKLIASQKKDLDSSIAFFWKPICILETAKFKIRIDNLGNNNYRYVSWSIDKKMTEKPDLIIYRGELVVEGIGGNHQYEFTKDNYRYECAFIVLGEKNSPQAKLTIYQGKKVILSQNAKIIAK
;
A
#
# COMPACT_ATOMS: atom_id res chain seq x y z
N MET A 1 -55.40 -31.22 -21.48
CA MET A 1 -54.27 -32.13 -21.83
C MET A 1 -53.99 -31.93 -23.31
N LYS A 2 -52.80 -31.66 -23.87
CA LYS A 2 -51.41 -31.69 -23.41
C LYS A 2 -50.63 -30.92 -24.50
N THR A 3 -50.21 -29.68 -24.25
CA THR A 3 -49.15 -28.97 -25.03
C THR A 3 -48.56 -27.82 -24.20
N ARG A 4 -48.34 -28.09 -22.93
CA ARG A 4 -47.51 -27.27 -22.03
C ARG A 4 -46.62 -28.29 -21.34
N ASN A 5 -45.31 -28.09 -21.36
CA ASN A 5 -44.23 -28.95 -20.83
C ASN A 5 -43.36 -29.64 -21.89
N LEU A 6 -42.79 -28.88 -22.82
CA LEU A 6 -41.62 -29.36 -23.58
C LEU A 6 -40.47 -28.33 -23.70
N PHE A 7 -40.46 -27.31 -22.85
CA PHE A 7 -39.35 -26.33 -22.75
C PHE A 7 -38.73 -26.24 -21.36
N LEU A 8 -39.12 -27.13 -20.42
CA LEU A 8 -38.52 -27.18 -19.08
C LEU A 8 -37.56 -28.37 -18.87
N ALA A 9 -37.35 -29.22 -19.88
CA ALA A 9 -36.46 -30.38 -19.78
C ALA A 9 -35.08 -30.16 -20.43
N LEU A 10 -34.85 -29.02 -21.09
CA LEU A 10 -33.56 -28.71 -21.74
C LEU A 10 -32.68 -27.70 -20.99
N LEU A 11 -33.18 -27.11 -19.90
CA LEU A 11 -32.46 -26.10 -19.09
C LEU A 11 -31.81 -26.67 -17.82
N ILE A 12 -31.95 -27.97 -17.57
CA ILE A 12 -31.38 -28.65 -16.38
C ILE A 12 -30.15 -29.49 -16.75
N PHE A 13 -29.70 -29.48 -18.01
CA PHE A 13 -28.58 -30.30 -18.49
C PHE A 13 -27.34 -29.51 -18.96
N CYS A 14 -27.17 -28.27 -18.49
CA CYS A 14 -25.94 -27.49 -18.71
C CYS A 14 -25.24 -27.05 -17.42
N SER A 15 -25.65 -27.57 -16.26
CA SER A 15 -24.98 -27.35 -14.97
C SER A 15 -23.95 -28.43 -14.62
N GLY A 16 -23.65 -29.35 -15.54
CA GLY A 16 -22.54 -30.30 -15.39
C GLY A 16 -21.32 -29.82 -16.18
N LEU A 17 -20.20 -29.63 -15.47
CA LEU A 17 -18.85 -29.35 -15.99
C LEU A 17 -18.52 -27.88 -16.29
N ILE A 18 -18.63 -27.02 -15.28
CA ILE A 18 -17.52 -26.08 -15.06
C ILE A 18 -16.64 -26.76 -14.02
N ASP A 19 -15.57 -27.41 -14.49
CA ASP A 19 -14.49 -27.84 -13.61
C ASP A 19 -13.83 -26.59 -13.02
N ALA A 20 -14.34 -26.14 -11.87
CA ALA A 20 -13.64 -25.19 -11.01
C ALA A 20 -12.45 -25.86 -10.28
N GLN A 21 -12.01 -27.03 -10.72
CA GLN A 21 -11.05 -27.89 -10.04
C GLN A 21 -9.61 -27.79 -10.57
N ASP A 22 -9.34 -27.12 -11.69
CA ASP A 22 -7.97 -27.05 -12.24
C ASP A 22 -7.17 -25.79 -11.84
N VAL A 23 -7.80 -24.68 -11.45
CA VAL A 23 -7.07 -23.46 -11.01
C VAL A 23 -6.32 -23.69 -9.69
N LYS A 24 -6.82 -24.61 -8.86
CA LYS A 24 -6.32 -24.84 -7.50
C LYS A 24 -4.94 -25.52 -7.47
N ALA A 25 -4.61 -26.31 -8.48
CA ALA A 25 -3.38 -27.12 -8.51
C ALA A 25 -2.14 -26.33 -8.98
N ASP A 26 -2.33 -25.23 -9.70
CA ASP A 26 -1.22 -24.51 -10.32
C ASP A 26 -0.56 -23.50 -9.37
N TYR A 27 -1.33 -22.79 -8.53
CA TYR A 27 -0.73 -21.85 -7.57
C TYR A 27 0.07 -22.58 -6.48
N GLN A 28 -0.32 -23.79 -6.10
CA GLN A 28 0.38 -24.58 -5.08
C GLN A 28 1.80 -24.94 -5.51
N LYS A 29 2.04 -25.16 -6.80
CA LYS A 29 3.39 -25.39 -7.35
C LYS A 29 4.26 -24.13 -7.22
N LEU A 30 3.68 -22.96 -7.52
CA LEU A 30 4.36 -21.66 -7.39
C LEU A 30 4.73 -21.39 -5.93
N VAL A 31 3.76 -21.57 -5.02
CA VAL A 31 3.96 -21.43 -3.57
C VAL A 31 5.04 -22.40 -3.07
N LYS A 32 4.99 -23.67 -3.49
CA LYS A 32 6.01 -24.66 -3.09
C LYS A 32 7.40 -24.26 -3.57
N SER A 33 7.52 -23.79 -4.81
CA SER A 33 8.79 -23.30 -5.35
C SER A 33 9.33 -22.12 -4.53
N PHE A 34 8.48 -21.17 -4.15
CA PHE A 34 8.86 -20.05 -3.29
C PHE A 34 9.33 -20.53 -1.91
N ILE A 35 8.58 -21.41 -1.25
CA ILE A 35 8.93 -21.99 0.05
C ILE A 35 10.28 -22.72 -0.01
N ASP A 36 10.52 -23.53 -1.04
CA ASP A 36 11.76 -24.29 -1.19
C ASP A 36 12.97 -23.37 -1.40
N ASN A 37 12.80 -22.26 -2.12
CA ASN A 37 13.85 -21.24 -2.27
C ASN A 37 14.13 -20.49 -0.98
N VAL A 38 13.11 -20.17 -0.17
CA VAL A 38 13.30 -19.56 1.16
C VAL A 38 14.00 -20.52 2.12
N LYS A 39 13.64 -21.81 2.12
CA LYS A 39 14.31 -22.86 2.92
C LYS A 39 15.79 -23.01 2.58
N SER A 40 16.12 -22.85 1.30
CA SER A 40 17.48 -23.02 0.79
C SER A 40 18.29 -21.72 0.82
N ASP A 41 17.72 -20.63 1.33
CA ASP A 41 18.34 -19.29 1.35
C ASP A 41 18.76 -18.80 -0.05
N ASN A 42 18.02 -19.20 -1.10
CA ASN A 42 18.30 -18.87 -2.50
C ASN A 42 17.88 -17.44 -2.84
N LYS A 43 18.46 -16.44 -2.17
CA LYS A 43 18.07 -15.03 -2.29
C LYS A 43 18.12 -14.48 -3.72
N GLU A 44 19.04 -14.98 -4.56
CA GLU A 44 19.11 -14.57 -5.97
C GLU A 44 17.90 -15.04 -6.77
N VAL A 45 17.46 -16.28 -6.54
CA VAL A 45 16.26 -16.83 -7.18
C VAL A 45 15.02 -16.12 -6.65
N ILE A 46 14.96 -15.81 -5.36
CA ILE A 46 13.87 -15.03 -4.78
C ILE A 46 13.84 -13.62 -5.39
N ALA A 47 15.00 -12.99 -5.63
CA ALA A 47 15.09 -11.69 -6.30
C ALA A 47 14.47 -11.73 -7.71
N ASP A 48 14.67 -12.84 -8.43
CA ASP A 48 14.04 -13.05 -9.74
C ASP A 48 12.52 -13.21 -9.68
N MET A 49 11.99 -13.58 -8.52
CA MET A 49 10.55 -13.75 -8.28
C MET A 49 9.84 -12.47 -7.84
N ILE A 50 10.51 -11.31 -7.76
CA ILE A 50 9.90 -10.07 -7.23
C ILE A 50 9.37 -9.18 -8.35
N LEU A 51 8.18 -8.62 -8.13
CA LEU A 51 7.69 -7.49 -8.91
C LEU A 51 8.23 -6.18 -8.30
N TYR A 52 9.19 -5.56 -8.97
CA TYR A 52 9.81 -4.32 -8.51
C TYR A 52 9.04 -3.06 -8.98
N PRO A 53 9.07 -1.97 -8.20
CA PRO A 53 9.68 -1.86 -6.86
C PRO A 53 8.85 -2.60 -5.80
N LEU A 54 9.53 -3.17 -4.79
CA LEU A 54 8.88 -3.77 -3.63
C LEU A 54 8.72 -2.69 -2.54
N GLU A 55 7.48 -2.22 -2.37
CA GLU A 55 7.15 -1.14 -1.45
C GLU A 55 7.45 -1.50 0.02
N ARG A 56 8.03 -0.55 0.77
CA ARG A 56 8.25 -0.66 2.22
C ARG A 56 7.45 0.39 2.98
N GLU A 57 7.29 0.20 4.28
CA GLU A 57 6.58 1.21 5.08
C GLU A 57 7.44 2.48 5.22
N TYR A 58 6.93 3.59 4.71
CA TYR A 58 7.55 4.90 4.85
C TYR A 58 7.83 5.25 6.32
N PRO A 59 9.05 5.75 6.65
CA PRO A 59 10.07 6.25 5.73
C PRO A 59 11.17 5.28 5.27
N ILE A 60 10.99 3.97 5.39
CA ILE A 60 11.97 3.01 4.85
C ILE A 60 11.95 3.12 3.31
N PRO A 61 13.12 3.24 2.64
CA PRO A 61 13.16 3.24 1.17
C PRO A 61 12.65 1.93 0.59
N ASP A 62 11.90 2.03 -0.50
CA ASP A 62 11.48 0.89 -1.31
C ASP A 62 12.69 0.12 -1.85
N ILE A 63 12.49 -1.16 -2.11
CA ILE A 63 13.51 -1.97 -2.80
C ILE A 63 13.27 -1.83 -4.29
N THR A 64 14.22 -1.23 -4.99
CA THR A 64 14.00 -0.77 -6.37
C THR A 64 14.36 -1.80 -7.44
N ASP A 65 15.26 -2.73 -7.13
CA ASP A 65 15.71 -3.76 -8.06
C ASP A 65 16.26 -5.01 -7.34
N LYS A 66 16.71 -5.98 -8.14
CA LYS A 66 17.30 -7.25 -7.67
C LYS A 66 18.54 -7.07 -6.81
N ALA A 67 19.45 -6.18 -7.20
CA ALA A 67 20.70 -6.00 -6.48
C ALA A 67 20.45 -5.38 -5.10
N ASP A 68 19.53 -4.42 -5.03
CA ASP A 68 19.08 -3.83 -3.76
C ASP A 68 18.38 -4.87 -2.87
N PHE A 69 17.50 -5.70 -3.45
CA PHE A 69 16.85 -6.78 -2.71
C PHE A 69 17.86 -7.75 -2.10
N VAL A 70 18.80 -8.24 -2.88
CA VAL A 70 19.81 -9.21 -2.44
C VAL A 70 20.67 -8.66 -1.31
N LYS A 71 20.99 -7.36 -1.37
CA LYS A 71 21.72 -6.66 -0.31
C LYS A 71 20.90 -6.53 0.98
N ARG A 72 19.60 -6.29 0.84
CA ARG A 72 18.66 -6.07 1.95
C ARG A 72 17.87 -7.32 2.33
N TYR A 73 18.22 -8.48 1.78
CA TYR A 73 17.45 -9.71 1.95
C TYR A 73 17.25 -10.07 3.42
N ASP A 74 18.34 -10.05 4.20
CA ASP A 74 18.29 -10.36 5.64
C ASP A 74 17.66 -9.23 6.48
N GLU A 75 17.47 -8.04 5.91
CA GLU A 75 16.68 -6.97 6.54
C GLU A 75 15.19 -7.30 6.49
N LEU A 76 14.72 -7.99 5.45
CA LEU A 76 13.30 -8.32 5.23
C LEU A 76 12.94 -9.74 5.69
N PHE A 77 13.76 -10.72 5.29
CA PHE A 77 13.58 -12.14 5.56
C PHE A 77 14.39 -12.54 6.79
N ASP A 78 13.98 -12.03 7.96
CA ASP A 78 14.57 -12.48 9.22
C ASP A 78 14.14 -13.92 9.55
N SER A 79 14.70 -14.49 10.62
CA SER A 79 14.38 -15.87 11.02
C SER A 79 12.90 -16.09 11.29
N THR A 80 12.16 -15.07 11.72
CA THR A 80 10.73 -15.18 12.02
C THR A 80 9.95 -15.39 10.73
N LEU A 81 10.17 -14.51 9.74
CA LEU A 81 9.50 -14.62 8.45
C LEU A 81 9.95 -15.87 7.68
N LYS A 82 11.25 -16.18 7.69
CA LYS A 82 11.78 -17.40 7.06
C LYS A 82 11.12 -18.65 7.65
N ASN A 83 10.90 -18.69 8.98
CA ASN A 83 10.22 -19.82 9.64
C ASN A 83 8.72 -19.86 9.30
N GLU A 84 8.02 -18.73 9.29
CA GLU A 84 6.61 -18.65 8.88
C GLU A 84 6.43 -19.25 7.48
N ILE A 85 7.24 -18.81 6.51
CA ILE A 85 7.19 -19.30 5.13
C ILE A 85 7.59 -20.78 5.07
N SER A 86 8.72 -21.16 5.68
CA SER A 86 9.28 -22.51 5.57
C SER A 86 8.42 -23.59 6.21
N SER A 87 7.68 -23.24 7.27
CA SER A 87 6.79 -24.16 7.97
C SER A 87 5.36 -24.15 7.41
N SER A 88 5.01 -23.19 6.55
CA SER A 88 3.68 -23.09 5.95
C SER A 88 3.33 -24.30 5.07
N ASN A 89 2.06 -24.69 5.11
CA ASN A 89 1.47 -25.68 4.24
C ASN A 89 0.85 -24.98 3.00
N PRO A 90 1.28 -25.32 1.77
CA PRO A 90 0.78 -24.69 0.55
C PRO A 90 -0.73 -24.76 0.33
N GLU A 91 -1.43 -25.74 0.92
CA GLU A 91 -2.87 -25.92 0.73
C GLU A 91 -3.72 -25.25 1.81
N LYS A 92 -3.16 -24.98 2.99
CA LYS A 92 -3.90 -24.52 4.17
C LYS A 92 -3.58 -23.08 4.55
N ASP A 93 -2.30 -22.73 4.50
CA ASP A 93 -1.81 -21.44 4.98
C ASP A 93 -1.74 -20.41 3.85
N TRP A 94 -1.85 -20.86 2.60
CA TRP A 94 -1.90 -20.02 1.42
C TRP A 94 -3.30 -20.01 0.83
N SER A 95 -3.83 -18.83 0.57
CA SER A 95 -5.16 -18.62 0.00
C SER A 95 -5.07 -18.03 -1.40
N ASP A 96 -5.78 -18.65 -2.34
CA ASP A 96 -6.05 -18.06 -3.66
C ASP A 96 -7.14 -16.99 -3.52
N MET A 97 -6.78 -15.74 -3.80
CA MET A 97 -7.64 -14.57 -3.71
C MET A 97 -8.14 -14.13 -5.11
N GLY A 98 -8.08 -15.03 -6.09
CA GLY A 98 -8.45 -14.82 -7.49
C GLY A 98 -7.51 -13.83 -8.16
N LEU A 99 -8.07 -12.83 -8.86
CA LEU A 99 -7.27 -11.78 -9.53
C LEU A 99 -6.41 -10.93 -8.58
N ARG A 100 -6.61 -11.02 -7.26
CA ARG A 100 -5.75 -10.35 -6.26
C ARG A 100 -4.43 -11.09 -6.02
N GLY A 101 -4.35 -12.36 -6.42
CA GLY A 101 -3.17 -13.20 -6.24
C GLY A 101 -3.25 -14.15 -5.04
N ILE A 102 -2.10 -14.56 -4.54
CA ILE A 102 -1.92 -15.62 -3.56
C ILE A 102 -1.43 -14.99 -2.24
N MET A 103 -2.12 -15.29 -1.14
CA MET A 103 -1.87 -14.68 0.16
C MET A 103 -1.42 -15.72 1.20
N LEU A 104 -0.32 -15.46 1.90
CA LEU A 104 0.09 -16.25 3.07
C LEU A 104 -0.60 -15.73 4.34
N ASN A 105 -1.22 -16.63 5.11
CA ASN A 105 -1.88 -16.37 6.39
C ASN A 105 -2.83 -15.16 6.30
N HIS A 106 -2.65 -14.17 7.17
CA HIS A 106 -3.42 -12.93 7.18
C HIS A 106 -2.77 -11.82 6.34
N GLY A 107 -2.01 -12.20 5.31
CA GLY A 107 -1.37 -11.29 4.39
C GLY A 107 0.07 -10.94 4.73
N SER A 108 0.80 -11.78 5.46
CA SER A 108 2.23 -11.58 5.73
C SER A 108 3.04 -11.42 4.44
N ILE A 109 2.66 -12.20 3.42
CA ILE A 109 3.19 -12.19 2.04
C ILE A 109 2.04 -12.16 1.05
N TRP A 110 2.22 -11.43 -0.05
CA TRP A 110 1.38 -11.50 -1.24
C TRP A 110 2.21 -11.81 -2.48
N MET A 111 1.67 -12.69 -3.31
CA MET A 111 2.18 -12.97 -4.65
C MET A 111 1.07 -12.68 -5.66
N ASP A 112 1.41 -12.32 -6.90
CA ASP A 112 0.41 -12.27 -7.97
C ASP A 112 0.05 -13.68 -8.48
N VAL A 113 -0.84 -13.74 -9.48
CA VAL A 113 -1.33 -14.99 -10.06
C VAL A 113 -0.23 -15.81 -10.76
N ASP A 114 0.88 -15.17 -11.14
CA ASP A 114 2.04 -15.81 -11.77
C ASP A 114 3.09 -16.25 -10.73
N GLY A 115 2.82 -16.04 -9.44
CA GLY A 115 3.73 -16.40 -8.36
C GLY A 115 4.90 -15.44 -8.22
N ARG A 116 4.74 -14.17 -8.63
CA ARG A 116 5.72 -13.12 -8.31
C ARG A 116 5.38 -12.47 -6.98
N LEU A 117 6.35 -12.29 -6.10
CA LEU A 117 6.21 -11.59 -4.83
C LEU A 117 5.88 -10.11 -5.09
N THR A 118 4.72 -9.66 -4.60
CA THR A 118 4.22 -8.29 -4.76
C THR A 118 4.21 -7.50 -3.47
N ALA A 119 4.12 -8.16 -2.31
CA ALA A 119 4.22 -7.50 -1.02
C ALA A 119 4.81 -8.40 0.07
N VAL A 120 5.56 -7.76 0.97
CA VAL A 120 6.00 -8.32 2.26
C VAL A 120 5.45 -7.41 3.35
N ASN A 121 4.26 -7.72 3.86
CA ASN A 121 3.60 -6.88 4.88
C ASN A 121 4.14 -7.15 6.28
N TYR A 122 4.76 -8.32 6.49
CA TYR A 122 5.56 -8.56 7.69
C TYR A 122 6.64 -7.47 7.83
N GLN A 123 6.85 -7.01 9.06
CA GLN A 123 7.93 -6.09 9.40
C GLN A 123 8.91 -6.77 10.33
N SER A 124 10.13 -6.94 9.84
CA SER A 124 11.21 -7.48 10.66
C SER A 124 11.56 -6.52 11.80
N LYS A 125 12.25 -7.04 12.81
CA LYS A 125 12.82 -6.19 13.86
C LYS A 125 13.74 -5.11 13.27
N PHE A 126 14.53 -5.47 12.27
CA PHE A 126 15.43 -4.52 11.60
C PHE A 126 14.65 -3.36 10.99
N GLU A 127 13.58 -3.63 10.25
CA GLU A 127 12.78 -2.59 9.60
C GLU A 127 12.05 -1.71 10.60
N ILE A 128 11.54 -2.29 11.69
CA ILE A 128 10.93 -1.51 12.78
C ILE A 128 11.97 -0.54 13.39
N ASP A 129 13.18 -1.02 13.67
CA ASP A 129 14.25 -0.21 14.24
C ASP A 129 14.73 0.88 13.26
N LEU A 130 14.85 0.53 11.97
CA LEU A 130 15.20 1.46 10.89
C LEU A 130 14.13 2.55 10.72
N LYS A 131 12.85 2.18 10.69
CA LYS A 131 11.71 3.10 10.61
C LYS A 131 11.76 4.12 11.75
N ASN A 132 11.96 3.65 12.98
CA ASN A 132 12.06 4.51 14.16
C ASN A 132 13.25 5.48 14.08
N LYS A 133 14.42 4.99 13.63
CA LYS A 133 15.60 5.82 13.42
C LYS A 133 15.37 6.91 12.37
N LEU A 134 14.75 6.56 11.24
CA LEU A 134 14.46 7.50 10.16
C LEU A 134 13.43 8.55 10.59
N ILE A 135 12.37 8.15 11.31
CA ILE A 135 11.40 9.08 11.90
C ILE A 135 12.09 10.04 12.88
N ALA A 136 12.98 9.54 13.74
CA ALA A 136 13.74 10.38 14.66
C ALA A 136 14.68 11.36 13.92
N SER A 137 15.24 10.96 12.77
CA SER A 137 16.00 11.86 11.91
C SER A 137 15.10 12.94 11.30
N GLN A 138 13.97 12.57 10.70
CA GLN A 138 13.03 13.53 10.11
C GLN A 138 12.59 14.59 11.11
N LYS A 139 12.35 14.24 12.38
CA LYS A 139 11.99 15.20 13.42
C LYS A 139 13.03 16.31 13.63
N LYS A 140 14.30 16.06 13.34
CA LYS A 140 15.37 17.08 13.42
C LYS A 140 15.36 18.03 12.22
N ASP A 141 14.79 17.62 11.11
CA ASP A 141 14.72 18.36 9.85
C ASP A 141 13.36 19.08 9.67
N LEU A 142 12.67 19.37 10.77
CA LEU A 142 11.39 20.08 10.81
C LEU A 142 11.45 21.27 11.77
N ASP A 143 10.60 22.25 11.53
CA ASP A 143 10.31 23.30 12.51
C ASP A 143 9.83 22.68 13.84
N SER A 144 10.28 23.23 14.96
CA SER A 144 10.04 22.67 16.29
C SER A 144 8.55 22.60 16.66
N SER A 145 7.70 23.46 16.06
CA SER A 145 6.24 23.45 16.28
C SER A 145 5.55 22.22 15.69
N ILE A 146 6.24 21.44 14.85
CA ILE A 146 5.67 20.24 14.21
C ILE A 146 6.57 18.99 14.36
N ALA A 147 7.72 19.09 15.04
CA ALA A 147 8.66 17.99 15.27
C ALA A 147 8.14 16.87 16.22
N PHE A 148 6.82 16.79 16.41
CA PHE A 148 6.12 15.72 17.12
C PHE A 148 5.08 15.09 16.19
N PHE A 149 5.13 13.77 16.09
CA PHE A 149 4.18 12.92 15.37
C PHE A 149 4.49 11.46 15.68
N TRP A 150 3.50 10.59 15.47
CA TRP A 150 3.67 9.15 15.59
C TRP A 150 4.28 8.57 14.32
N LYS A 151 3.64 8.83 13.17
CA LYS A 151 4.08 8.33 11.85
C LYS A 151 3.94 9.43 10.80
N PRO A 152 4.94 9.63 9.92
CA PRO A 152 4.78 10.50 8.77
C PRO A 152 3.95 9.77 7.71
N ILE A 153 2.99 10.47 7.08
CA ILE A 153 2.12 9.87 6.07
C ILE A 153 2.67 10.16 4.68
N CYS A 154 2.95 11.42 4.37
CA CYS A 154 3.46 11.79 3.06
C CYS A 154 4.04 13.21 3.03
N ILE A 155 4.77 13.49 1.95
CA ILE A 155 5.09 14.84 1.48
C ILE A 155 4.53 14.99 0.06
N LEU A 156 3.71 16.00 -0.14
CA LEU A 156 3.12 16.38 -1.41
C LEU A 156 3.67 17.72 -1.87
N GLU A 157 3.85 17.87 -3.18
CA GLU A 157 4.15 19.17 -3.80
C GLU A 157 3.14 19.50 -4.89
N THR A 158 2.54 20.68 -4.79
CA THR A 158 1.74 21.30 -5.85
C THR A 158 2.57 22.38 -6.55
N ALA A 159 1.98 23.05 -7.55
CA ALA A 159 2.59 24.23 -8.17
C ALA A 159 2.85 25.40 -7.19
N LYS A 160 2.26 25.39 -5.98
CA LYS A 160 2.34 26.50 -5.02
C LYS A 160 2.78 26.09 -3.62
N PHE A 161 2.56 24.82 -3.24
CA PHE A 161 2.69 24.40 -1.85
C PHE A 161 3.52 23.13 -1.72
N LYS A 162 4.35 23.12 -0.68
CA LYS A 162 4.85 21.90 -0.06
C LYS A 162 3.93 21.54 1.09
N ILE A 163 3.48 20.30 1.16
CA ILE A 163 2.49 19.84 2.12
C ILE A 163 3.03 18.58 2.78
N ARG A 164 2.96 18.53 4.11
CA ARG A 164 3.28 17.34 4.89
C ARG A 164 2.04 16.89 5.64
N ILE A 165 1.77 15.59 5.59
CA ILE A 165 0.74 14.96 6.42
C ILE A 165 1.42 14.04 7.42
N ASP A 166 1.06 14.17 8.68
CA ASP A 166 1.52 13.31 9.76
C ASP A 166 0.32 12.69 10.49
N ASN A 167 0.47 11.44 10.94
CA ASN A 167 -0.42 10.81 11.90
C ASN A 167 0.11 11.11 13.32
N LEU A 168 -0.74 11.71 14.16
CA LEU A 168 -0.43 12.05 15.54
C LEU A 168 -0.85 10.96 16.54
N GLY A 169 -1.43 9.86 16.06
CA GLY A 169 -2.03 8.79 16.88
C GLY A 169 -3.56 8.89 16.92
N ASN A 170 -4.24 7.77 17.24
CA ASN A 170 -5.68 7.72 17.45
C ASN A 170 -6.53 8.33 16.31
N ASN A 171 -6.18 8.02 15.05
CA ASN A 171 -6.84 8.55 13.85
C ASN A 171 -6.86 10.09 13.75
N ASN A 172 -5.91 10.77 14.38
CA ASN A 172 -5.75 12.22 14.32
C ASN A 172 -4.61 12.59 13.37
N TYR A 173 -4.95 13.15 12.21
CA TYR A 173 -3.97 13.59 11.22
C TYR A 173 -3.70 15.09 11.31
N ARG A 174 -2.49 15.50 10.94
CA ARG A 174 -2.09 16.91 10.84
C ARG A 174 -1.69 17.25 9.42
N TYR A 175 -2.27 18.32 8.89
CA TYR A 175 -1.84 18.98 7.67
C TYR A 175 -0.89 20.11 8.02
N VAL A 176 0.25 20.17 7.35
CA VAL A 176 1.19 21.28 7.43
C VAL A 176 1.55 21.71 6.02
N SER A 177 1.55 23.01 5.75
CA SER A 177 1.99 23.51 4.45
C SER A 177 2.90 24.71 4.55
N TRP A 178 3.73 24.82 3.51
CA TRP A 178 4.58 25.96 3.22
C TRP A 178 4.39 26.36 1.76
N SER A 179 4.69 27.61 1.45
CA SER A 179 5.00 28.05 0.08
C SER A 179 6.09 27.15 -0.51
N ILE A 180 6.02 26.83 -1.81
CA ILE A 180 6.85 25.77 -2.42
C ILE A 180 8.37 25.93 -2.17
N ASP A 181 8.87 27.17 -2.17
CA ASP A 181 10.29 27.49 -2.01
C ASP A 181 10.80 27.41 -0.56
N LYS A 182 9.89 27.33 0.43
CA LYS A 182 10.25 27.24 1.85
C LYS A 182 10.68 25.82 2.23
N LYS A 183 11.64 25.75 3.15
CA LYS A 183 12.12 24.50 3.77
C LYS A 183 11.20 24.09 4.91
N MET A 184 11.08 22.79 5.16
CA MET A 184 10.25 22.27 6.27
C MET A 184 10.83 22.58 7.67
N THR A 185 12.11 22.99 7.75
CA THR A 185 12.76 23.51 8.96
C THR A 185 12.32 24.94 9.30
N GLU A 186 11.73 25.66 8.36
CA GLU A 186 11.18 26.99 8.60
C GLU A 186 9.76 26.91 9.16
N LYS A 187 9.34 27.96 9.85
CA LYS A 187 7.99 28.05 10.41
C LYS A 187 6.93 27.80 9.32
N PRO A 188 6.00 26.86 9.53
CA PRO A 188 4.94 26.59 8.57
C PRO A 188 4.03 27.79 8.31
N ASP A 189 3.54 27.90 7.08
CA ASP A 189 2.56 28.92 6.70
C ASP A 189 1.17 28.55 7.25
N LEU A 190 0.88 27.25 7.33
CA LEU A 190 -0.40 26.74 7.84
C LEU A 190 -0.21 25.40 8.54
N ILE A 191 -0.86 25.25 9.69
CA ILE A 191 -1.01 24.00 10.42
C ILE A 191 -2.50 23.79 10.69
N ILE A 192 -3.00 22.59 10.39
CA ILE A 192 -4.37 22.15 10.70
C ILE A 192 -4.30 20.78 11.37
N TYR A 193 -4.96 20.64 12.51
CA TYR A 193 -5.02 19.41 13.29
C TYR A 193 -6.37 18.73 13.13
N ARG A 194 -6.50 17.50 13.65
CA ARG A 194 -7.77 16.73 13.66
C ARG A 194 -8.30 16.46 12.26
N GLY A 195 -7.39 16.17 11.34
CA GLY A 195 -7.77 15.63 10.05
C GLY A 195 -8.23 14.18 10.16
N GLU A 196 -8.96 13.75 9.15
CA GLU A 196 -9.56 12.42 9.05
C GLU A 196 -9.10 11.74 7.75
N LEU A 197 -9.02 10.41 7.78
CA LEU A 197 -8.80 9.59 6.58
C LEU A 197 -10.16 9.11 6.08
N VAL A 198 -10.45 9.40 4.81
CA VAL A 198 -11.64 8.91 4.10
C VAL A 198 -11.18 7.94 3.01
N VAL A 199 -11.62 6.70 3.07
CA VAL A 199 -11.28 5.66 2.09
C VAL A 199 -12.46 5.48 1.13
N GLU A 200 -12.18 5.51 -0.18
CA GLU A 200 -13.19 5.41 -1.23
C GLU A 200 -13.17 4.02 -1.88
N GLY A 201 -14.18 3.21 -1.55
CA GLY A 201 -14.34 1.88 -2.13
C GLY A 201 -13.18 0.93 -1.83
N ILE A 202 -12.95 -0.03 -2.73
CA ILE A 202 -11.93 -1.09 -2.57
C ILE A 202 -10.70 -0.88 -3.47
N GLY A 203 -10.66 0.21 -4.22
CA GLY A 203 -9.62 0.51 -5.20
C GLY A 203 -8.35 1.13 -4.64
N GLY A 204 -8.32 1.40 -3.33
CA GLY A 204 -7.19 2.06 -2.67
C GLY A 204 -7.17 3.59 -2.80
N ASN A 205 -8.11 4.18 -3.54
CA ASN A 205 -8.31 5.63 -3.53
C ASN A 205 -8.74 6.07 -2.13
N HIS A 206 -8.16 7.17 -1.66
CA HIS A 206 -8.44 7.73 -0.35
C HIS A 206 -8.08 9.20 -0.31
N GLN A 207 -8.61 9.95 0.65
CA GLN A 207 -8.19 11.31 0.95
C GLN A 207 -7.99 11.54 2.44
N TYR A 208 -7.13 12.51 2.74
CA TYR A 208 -7.08 13.14 4.04
C TYR A 208 -7.82 14.47 4.00
N GLU A 209 -8.75 14.65 4.93
CA GLU A 209 -9.58 15.85 5.01
C GLU A 209 -9.28 16.63 6.29
N PHE A 210 -9.17 17.96 6.16
CA PHE A 210 -8.86 18.87 7.26
C PHE A 210 -9.77 20.09 7.20
N THR A 211 -10.24 20.57 8.34
CA THR A 211 -11.10 21.76 8.42
C THR A 211 -10.46 22.83 9.30
N LYS A 212 -10.46 24.07 8.82
CA LYS A 212 -10.09 25.25 9.60
C LYS A 212 -11.03 26.40 9.26
N ASP A 213 -11.75 26.89 10.26
CA ASP A 213 -12.81 27.89 10.09
C ASP A 213 -13.84 27.43 9.04
N ASN A 214 -14.12 28.23 8.01
CA ASN A 214 -15.04 27.88 6.91
C ASN A 214 -14.33 27.21 5.71
N TYR A 215 -13.11 26.70 5.90
CA TYR A 215 -12.34 26.06 4.83
C TYR A 215 -12.14 24.58 5.08
N ARG A 216 -12.35 23.77 4.03
CA ARG A 216 -12.03 22.34 4.00
C ARG A 216 -10.89 22.10 3.01
N TYR A 217 -9.87 21.37 3.44
CA TYR A 217 -8.68 21.00 2.68
C TYR A 217 -8.70 19.50 2.48
N GLU A 218 -8.65 19.08 1.23
CA GLU A 218 -8.74 17.68 0.82
C GLU A 218 -7.47 17.33 0.06
N CYS A 219 -6.71 16.37 0.59
CA CYS A 219 -5.53 15.80 -0.06
C CYS A 219 -5.88 14.39 -0.53
N ALA A 220 -6.30 14.25 -1.79
CA ALA A 220 -6.72 13.00 -2.39
C ALA A 220 -5.55 12.26 -3.04
N PHE A 221 -5.55 10.94 -2.91
CA PHE A 221 -4.60 9.99 -3.48
C PHE A 221 -5.34 9.12 -4.49
N ILE A 222 -4.86 9.13 -5.74
CA ILE A 222 -5.50 8.44 -6.86
C ILE A 222 -4.62 7.24 -7.20
N VAL A 223 -5.03 6.07 -6.72
CA VAL A 223 -4.40 4.77 -6.98
C VAL A 223 -4.98 4.15 -8.24
N LEU A 224 -6.31 4.12 -8.33
CA LEU A 224 -7.06 3.74 -9.53
C LEU A 224 -7.67 5.00 -10.15
N GLY A 225 -7.07 5.45 -11.25
CA GLY A 225 -7.50 6.59 -12.03
C GLY A 225 -7.40 6.33 -13.53
N GLU A 226 -7.79 7.32 -14.32
CA GLU A 226 -7.58 7.31 -15.77
C GLU A 226 -6.07 7.38 -16.07
N LYS A 227 -5.67 6.97 -17.29
CA LYS A 227 -4.25 6.87 -17.70
C LYS A 227 -3.40 8.13 -17.42
N ASN A 228 -4.01 9.31 -17.37
CA ASN A 228 -3.35 10.60 -17.17
C ASN A 228 -3.75 11.28 -15.85
N SER A 229 -4.41 10.57 -14.94
CA SER A 229 -4.74 11.13 -13.62
C SER A 229 -3.46 11.43 -12.83
N PRO A 230 -3.41 12.56 -12.08
CA PRO A 230 -2.30 12.82 -11.19
C PRO A 230 -2.29 11.80 -10.05
N GLN A 231 -1.13 11.54 -9.45
CA GLN A 231 -1.01 10.63 -8.30
C GLN A 231 -1.74 11.15 -7.05
N ALA A 232 -1.75 12.48 -6.88
CA ALA A 232 -2.44 13.13 -5.78
C ALA A 232 -3.01 14.49 -6.21
N LYS A 233 -3.89 15.04 -5.39
CA LYS A 233 -4.55 16.32 -5.64
C LYS A 233 -4.85 17.05 -4.34
N LEU A 234 -4.60 18.36 -4.30
CA LEU A 234 -5.10 19.25 -3.27
C LEU A 234 -6.34 19.97 -3.79
N THR A 235 -7.44 19.90 -3.04
CA THR A 235 -8.62 20.74 -3.26
C THR A 235 -8.97 21.51 -1.99
N ILE A 236 -9.20 22.82 -2.11
CA ILE A 236 -9.62 23.67 -1.00
C ILE A 236 -11.02 24.21 -1.30
N TYR A 237 -11.89 24.08 -0.32
CA TYR A 237 -13.28 24.53 -0.37
C TYR A 237 -13.48 25.67 0.63
N GLN A 238 -14.32 26.64 0.28
CA GLN A 238 -14.92 27.59 1.20
C GLN A 238 -16.43 27.32 1.23
N GLY A 239 -16.94 26.77 2.34
CA GLY A 239 -18.25 26.11 2.34
C GLY A 239 -18.33 25.02 1.25
N LYS A 240 -19.28 25.14 0.32
CA LYS A 240 -19.45 24.19 -0.80
C LYS A 240 -18.66 24.55 -2.07
N LYS A 241 -18.04 25.74 -2.11
CA LYS A 241 -17.38 26.26 -3.31
C LYS A 241 -15.92 25.84 -3.32
N VAL A 242 -15.46 25.21 -4.41
CA VAL A 242 -14.03 25.01 -4.68
C VAL A 242 -13.38 26.37 -4.94
N ILE A 243 -12.36 26.73 -4.15
CA ILE A 243 -11.60 27.97 -4.33
C ILE A 243 -10.18 27.71 -4.84
N LEU A 244 -9.68 26.47 -4.68
CA LEU A 244 -8.41 26.03 -5.24
C LEU A 244 -8.50 24.54 -5.58
N SER A 245 -7.92 24.16 -6.72
CA SER A 245 -7.71 22.76 -7.07
C SER A 245 -6.38 22.63 -7.81
N GLN A 246 -5.48 21.80 -7.31
CA GLN A 246 -4.14 21.61 -7.88
C GLN A 246 -3.75 20.14 -7.86
N ASN A 247 -3.18 19.68 -8.97
CA ASN A 247 -2.49 18.40 -9.00
C ASN A 247 -1.28 18.44 -8.05
N ALA A 248 -1.01 17.33 -7.39
CA ALA A 248 0.10 17.17 -6.49
C ALA A 248 0.96 15.97 -6.91
N LYS A 249 2.27 16.12 -6.79
CA LYS A 249 3.23 15.02 -6.85
C LYS A 249 3.42 14.47 -5.45
N ILE A 250 3.56 13.16 -5.35
CA ILE A 250 3.96 12.51 -4.10
C ILE A 250 5.48 12.47 -4.08
N ILE A 251 6.10 13.26 -3.21
CA ILE A 251 7.56 13.32 -3.08
C ILE A 251 8.07 12.18 -2.19
N ALA A 252 7.29 11.83 -1.18
CA ALA A 252 7.54 10.70 -0.29
C ALA A 252 6.22 10.22 0.32
N LYS A 253 5.99 8.91 0.43
CA LYS A 253 4.84 8.27 1.09
C LYS A 253 5.18 6.84 1.47
#